data_AF-A0A6A5R0W8-F1
#
_entry.id   AF-A0A6A5R0W8-F1
#
_cell.length_a   1.000
_cell.length_b   1.000
_cell.length_c   1.000
_cell.angle_alpha   90.00
_cell.angle_beta   90.00
_cell.angle_gamma   90.00
#
_symmetry.space_group_name_H-M   'P 1'
#
loop_
_entity.id
_entity.type
_entity.pdbx_description
1 polymer ?
#
loop_
_entity_poly.entity_id
_entity_poly.type
_entity_poly.pdbx_seq_one_letter_code
_entity_poly.pdbx_strand_id
1 'polypeptide(L)'
;MFPSPDFSLGLSLLPSHLLAPLNSSAHNPAAGDAPLSEAVQKLNELRNLLEGADYATFWSILDSDDLYADLIADVSGFEELMRVRIAATVSQAVREVDRSILESWLNLDGSDFEHFVGSVCGWTIDGAKIKVPMNKDNEAKGTVVRENVKFDQFSRVIKRAYEQPA
;
A
#
# COMPACT_ATOMS: atom_id res chain seq x y z
N MET A 1 6.13 -1.47 -7.06
CA MET A 1 6.48 -1.57 -5.62
C MET A 1 5.30 -1.04 -4.79
N PHE A 2 4.77 -1.82 -3.83
CA PHE A 2 3.42 -1.73 -3.23
C PHE A 2 2.92 -0.36 -2.69
N PRO A 3 2.04 0.41 -3.35
CA PRO A 3 0.95 -0.11 -4.14
C PRO A 3 1.43 -0.29 -5.57
N SER A 4 1.68 -1.55 -5.91
CA SER A 4 2.09 -2.01 -7.22
C SER A 4 0.88 -2.74 -7.76
N PRO A 5 0.53 -2.55 -9.03
CA PRO A 5 -0.57 -3.29 -9.64
C PRO A 5 -0.29 -4.79 -9.75
N ASP A 6 0.91 -5.27 -9.41
CA ASP A 6 1.34 -6.66 -9.56
C ASP A 6 0.42 -7.65 -8.85
N PHE A 7 -0.04 -7.36 -7.64
CA PHE A 7 -0.97 -8.26 -6.95
C PHE A 7 -2.34 -8.28 -7.66
N SER A 8 -2.86 -7.11 -8.04
CA SER A 8 -4.12 -7.02 -8.78
C SER A 8 -4.03 -7.73 -10.14
N LEU A 9 -2.88 -7.65 -10.80
CA LEU A 9 -2.60 -8.39 -12.02
C LEU A 9 -2.58 -9.90 -11.74
N GLY A 10 -1.86 -10.36 -10.72
CA GLY A 10 -1.85 -11.76 -10.30
C GLY A 10 -3.26 -12.29 -10.02
N LEU A 11 -4.08 -11.50 -9.33
CA LEU A 11 -5.47 -11.83 -9.06
C LEU A 11 -6.31 -11.96 -10.34
N SER A 12 -6.07 -11.09 -11.33
CA SER A 12 -6.79 -11.10 -12.61
C SER A 12 -6.44 -12.29 -13.51
N LEU A 13 -5.30 -12.93 -13.28
CA LEU A 13 -4.88 -14.14 -14.00
C LEU A 13 -5.54 -15.41 -13.43
N LEU A 14 -6.09 -15.34 -12.22
CA LEU A 14 -6.74 -16.46 -11.57
C LEU A 14 -8.22 -16.56 -11.98
N PRO A 15 -8.77 -17.79 -12.07
CA PRO A 15 -10.19 -17.98 -12.27
C PRO A 15 -11.04 -17.30 -11.19
N SER A 16 -12.13 -16.65 -11.60
CA SER A 16 -13.02 -15.90 -10.68
C SER A 16 -13.66 -16.76 -9.58
N HIS A 17 -13.75 -18.08 -9.76
CA HIS A 17 -14.30 -19.00 -8.76
C HIS A 17 -13.38 -19.21 -7.54
N LEU A 18 -12.07 -18.94 -7.67
CA LEU A 18 -11.13 -19.00 -6.52
C LEU A 18 -11.31 -17.83 -5.55
N LEU A 19 -11.96 -16.75 -6.02
CA LEU A 19 -12.27 -15.56 -5.22
C LEU A 19 -13.66 -15.63 -4.59
N ALA A 20 -14.45 -16.66 -4.89
CA ALA A 20 -15.78 -16.83 -4.33
C ALA A 20 -15.68 -17.26 -2.86
N PRO A 21 -16.44 -16.62 -1.94
CA PRO A 21 -16.39 -16.99 -0.52
C PRO A 21 -16.70 -18.47 -0.32
N LEU A 22 -15.88 -19.15 0.51
CA LEU A 22 -16.01 -20.59 0.83
C LEU A 22 -17.41 -21.00 1.32
N ASN A 23 -18.19 -20.05 1.84
CA ASN A 23 -19.54 -20.25 2.39
C ASN A 23 -20.66 -20.21 1.33
N SER A 24 -20.34 -19.96 0.07
CA SER A 24 -21.34 -19.95 -0.99
C SER A 24 -21.61 -21.38 -1.48
N SER A 25 -22.89 -21.77 -1.53
CA SER A 25 -23.37 -23.08 -2.01
C SER A 25 -23.03 -23.41 -3.48
N ALA A 26 -22.23 -22.57 -4.13
CA ALA A 26 -21.66 -22.76 -5.46
C ALA A 26 -20.30 -23.48 -5.42
N HIS A 27 -19.73 -23.72 -4.23
CA HIS A 27 -18.46 -24.42 -4.07
C HIS A 27 -18.67 -25.93 -4.00
N ASN A 28 -18.72 -26.59 -5.17
CA ASN A 28 -18.29 -27.98 -5.31
C ASN A 28 -16.84 -27.94 -5.79
N PRO A 29 -15.85 -27.79 -4.89
CA PRO A 29 -14.46 -27.80 -5.32
C PRO A 29 -14.17 -29.18 -5.95
N ALA A 30 -13.55 -29.18 -7.13
CA ALA A 30 -12.80 -30.35 -7.53
C ALA A 30 -11.78 -30.62 -6.40
N ALA A 31 -11.52 -31.89 -6.07
CA ALA A 31 -10.83 -32.30 -4.84
C ALA A 31 -9.40 -31.75 -4.63
N GLY A 32 -8.89 -30.88 -5.52
CA GLY A 32 -7.63 -30.13 -5.39
C GLY A 32 -7.75 -28.59 -5.36
N ASP A 33 -8.93 -27.99 -5.57
CA ASP A 33 -9.10 -26.52 -5.66
C ASP A 33 -9.40 -25.83 -4.32
N ALA A 34 -9.92 -26.58 -3.33
CA ALA A 34 -10.21 -26.09 -1.99
C ALA A 34 -8.99 -25.43 -1.29
N PRO A 35 -7.78 -26.04 -1.26
CA PRO A 35 -6.63 -25.44 -0.58
C PRO A 35 -6.11 -24.18 -1.29
N LEU A 36 -6.20 -24.13 -2.62
CA LEU A 36 -5.78 -22.96 -3.40
C LEU A 36 -6.74 -21.78 -3.22
N SER A 37 -8.05 -22.05 -3.24
CA SER A 37 -9.09 -21.04 -3.03
C SER A 37 -8.97 -20.38 -1.66
N GLU A 38 -8.72 -21.18 -0.61
CA GLU A 38 -8.51 -20.67 0.74
C GLU A 38 -7.23 -19.81 0.85
N ALA A 39 -6.12 -20.29 0.29
CA ALA A 39 -4.85 -19.55 0.26
C ALA A 39 -4.98 -18.17 -0.43
N VAL A 40 -5.64 -18.13 -1.60
CA VAL A 40 -5.86 -16.88 -2.35
C VAL A 40 -6.75 -15.92 -1.57
N GLN A 41 -7.79 -16.42 -0.89
CA GLN A 41 -8.68 -15.59 -0.07
C GLN A 41 -7.95 -14.97 1.12
N LYS A 42 -7.16 -15.78 1.84
CA LYS A 42 -6.31 -15.34 2.95
C LYS A 42 -5.29 -14.29 2.51
N LEU A 43 -4.60 -14.51 1.39
CA LEU A 43 -3.68 -13.52 0.82
C LEU A 43 -4.39 -12.22 0.40
N ASN A 44 -5.60 -12.32 -0.14
CA ASN A 44 -6.38 -11.15 -0.52
C ASN A 44 -6.86 -10.34 0.69
N GLU A 45 -7.19 -11.00 1.81
CA GLU A 45 -7.50 -10.34 3.08
C GLU A 45 -6.31 -9.53 3.60
N LEU A 46 -5.13 -10.16 3.66
CA LEU A 46 -3.89 -9.47 4.06
C LEU A 46 -3.57 -8.28 3.14
N ARG A 47 -3.76 -8.43 1.82
CA ARG A 47 -3.63 -7.30 0.89
C ARG A 47 -4.55 -6.15 1.24
N ASN A 48 -5.84 -6.42 1.50
CA ASN A 48 -6.80 -5.36 1.77
C ASN A 48 -6.42 -4.55 3.01
N LEU A 49 -5.86 -5.20 4.04
CA LEU A 49 -5.33 -4.53 5.22
C LEU A 49 -4.11 -3.65 4.90
N LEU A 50 -3.17 -4.15 4.09
CA LEU A 50 -2.02 -3.38 3.64
C LEU A 50 -2.42 -2.16 2.78
N GLU A 51 -3.39 -2.31 1.89
CA GLU A 51 -3.93 -1.20 1.07
C GLU A 51 -4.73 -0.20 1.92
N GLY A 52 -5.43 -0.68 2.95
CA GLY A 52 -6.16 0.14 3.91
C GLY A 52 -5.30 0.84 4.95
N ALA A 53 -3.98 0.61 4.94
CA ALA A 53 -3.03 1.07 5.95
C ALA A 53 -3.35 0.61 7.40
N ASP A 54 -4.09 -0.49 7.55
CA ASP A 54 -4.36 -1.10 8.85
C ASP A 54 -3.29 -2.15 9.18
N TYR A 55 -2.09 -1.65 9.49
CA TYR A 55 -0.91 -2.48 9.68
C TYR A 55 -0.96 -3.29 10.99
N ALA A 56 -1.57 -2.75 12.04
CA ALA A 56 -1.69 -3.45 13.32
C ALA A 56 -2.55 -4.72 13.18
N THR A 57 -3.70 -4.60 12.51
CA THR A 57 -4.55 -5.75 12.21
C THR A 57 -3.87 -6.71 11.24
N PHE A 58 -3.11 -6.21 10.26
CA PHE A 58 -2.33 -7.06 9.35
C PHE A 58 -1.41 -8.03 10.09
N TRP A 59 -0.60 -7.54 11.02
CA TRP A 59 0.30 -8.39 11.81
C TRP A 59 -0.49 -9.36 12.69
N SER A 60 -1.56 -8.89 13.34
CA SER A 60 -2.40 -9.75 14.16
C SER A 60 -3.07 -10.88 13.38
N ILE A 61 -3.48 -10.64 12.13
CA ILE A 61 -4.06 -11.70 11.27
C ILE A 61 -2.97 -12.64 10.78
N LEU A 62 -1.81 -12.10 10.39
CA LEU A 62 -0.66 -12.91 9.96
C LEU A 62 -0.25 -13.93 11.03
N ASP A 63 -0.27 -13.52 12.31
CA ASP A 63 0.09 -14.36 13.46
C ASP A 63 -1.06 -15.25 13.96
N SER A 64 -2.27 -15.14 13.40
CA SER A 64 -3.47 -15.79 13.94
C SER A 64 -3.70 -17.24 13.49
N ASP A 65 -3.16 -17.64 12.35
CA ASP A 65 -3.45 -18.93 11.71
C ASP A 65 -2.19 -19.50 11.05
N ASP A 66 -1.88 -20.76 11.34
CA ASP A 66 -0.70 -21.48 10.83
C ASP A 66 -0.63 -21.48 9.30
N LEU A 67 -1.78 -21.41 8.60
CA LEU A 67 -1.79 -21.35 7.14
C LEU A 67 -1.16 -20.05 6.61
N TYR A 68 -1.24 -18.94 7.34
CA TYR A 68 -0.54 -17.71 6.95
C TYR A 68 0.98 -17.88 7.05
N ALA A 69 1.46 -18.56 8.10
CA ALA A 69 2.88 -18.86 8.27
C ALA A 69 3.38 -19.76 7.13
N ASP A 70 2.61 -20.79 6.76
CA ASP A 70 2.93 -21.67 5.62
C ASP A 70 3.00 -20.90 4.29
N LEU A 71 2.11 -19.92 4.08
CA LEU A 71 2.09 -19.11 2.86
C LEU A 71 3.31 -18.19 2.71
N ILE A 72 3.92 -17.76 3.82
CA ILE A 72 5.09 -16.87 3.81
C ILE A 72 6.41 -17.60 4.03
N ALA A 73 6.40 -18.87 4.45
CA ALA A 73 7.60 -19.63 4.84
C ALA A 73 8.68 -19.68 3.75
N ASP A 74 8.26 -19.80 2.48
CA ASP A 74 9.17 -19.86 1.33
C ASP A 74 9.65 -18.47 0.85
N VAL A 75 9.13 -17.38 1.45
CA VAL A 75 9.46 -16.01 1.05
C VAL A 75 10.51 -15.42 1.98
N SER A 76 11.78 -15.56 1.60
CA SER A 76 12.90 -15.06 2.41
C SER A 76 12.79 -13.55 2.65
N GLY A 77 12.76 -13.15 3.93
CA GLY A 77 12.73 -11.74 4.32
C GLY A 77 11.38 -11.05 4.09
N PHE A 78 10.28 -11.80 3.98
CA PHE A 78 8.93 -11.26 3.78
C PHE A 78 8.61 -10.14 4.79
N GLU A 79 8.75 -10.41 6.09
CA GLU A 79 8.40 -9.43 7.11
C GLU A 79 9.28 -8.18 7.06
N GLU A 80 10.58 -8.34 6.85
CA GLU A 80 11.52 -7.21 6.75
C GLU A 80 11.15 -6.31 5.54
N LEU A 81 10.85 -6.92 4.40
CA LEU A 81 10.37 -6.20 3.23
C LEU A 81 9.04 -5.50 3.48
N MET A 82 8.12 -6.14 4.22
CA MET A 82 6.86 -5.51 4.63
C MET A 82 7.11 -4.30 5.54
N ARG A 83 7.96 -4.42 6.56
CA ARG A 83 8.32 -3.31 7.46
C ARG A 83 8.95 -2.14 6.70
N VAL A 84 9.91 -2.39 5.82
CA VAL A 84 10.52 -1.36 4.95
C VAL A 84 9.46 -0.69 4.09
N ARG A 85 8.48 -1.45 3.59
CA ARG A 85 7.41 -0.91 2.76
C ARG A 85 6.41 -0.08 3.53
N ILE A 86 6.01 -0.53 4.72
CA ILE A 86 5.17 0.23 5.64
C ILE A 86 5.86 1.56 5.98
N ALA A 87 7.14 1.52 6.35
CA ALA A 87 7.93 2.72 6.63
C ALA A 87 8.01 3.66 5.42
N ALA A 88 8.20 3.14 4.21
CA ALA A 88 8.22 3.95 2.99
C ALA A 88 6.88 4.65 2.73
N THR A 89 5.74 3.97 2.96
CA THR A 89 4.40 4.56 2.83
C THR A 89 4.15 5.63 3.89
N VAL A 90 4.51 5.35 5.15
CA VAL A 90 4.44 6.32 6.25
C VAL A 90 5.28 7.55 5.93
N SER A 91 6.49 7.38 5.37
CA SER A 91 7.39 8.49 5.05
C SER A 91 6.82 9.49 4.03
N GLN A 92 5.89 9.05 3.20
CA GLN A 92 5.22 9.89 2.20
C GLN A 92 4.04 10.65 2.81
N ALA A 93 3.40 10.09 3.82
CA ALA A 93 2.15 10.62 4.38
C ALA A 93 2.36 11.53 5.60
N VAL A 94 3.40 11.30 6.42
CA VAL A 94 3.59 12.00 7.69
C VAL A 94 4.98 12.59 7.84
N ARG A 95 5.09 13.61 8.70
CA ARG A 95 6.37 14.22 9.13
C ARG A 95 6.74 13.88 10.57
N GLU A 96 5.71 13.62 11.38
CA GLU A 96 5.84 13.24 12.77
C GLU A 96 4.83 12.13 13.05
N VAL A 97 5.24 11.11 13.78
CA VAL A 97 4.37 10.02 14.23
C VAL A 97 4.72 9.67 15.67
N ASP A 98 3.72 9.33 16.48
CA ASP A 98 3.96 8.89 17.85
C ASP A 98 4.61 7.50 17.85
N ARG A 99 5.58 7.30 18.75
CA ARG A 99 6.36 6.06 18.86
C ARG A 99 5.47 4.84 19.01
N SER A 100 4.47 4.90 19.90
CA SER A 100 3.54 3.79 20.16
C SER A 100 2.75 3.36 18.92
N ILE A 101 2.41 4.31 18.05
CA ILE A 101 1.67 4.02 16.81
C ILE A 101 2.61 3.34 15.82
N LEU A 102 3.83 3.86 15.66
CA LEU A 102 4.80 3.31 14.72
C LEU A 102 5.29 1.91 15.15
N GLU A 103 5.49 1.68 16.44
CA GLU A 103 5.81 0.36 17.01
C GLU A 103 4.72 -0.66 16.65
N SER A 104 3.44 -0.28 16.80
CA SER A 104 2.31 -1.12 16.42
C SER A 104 2.23 -1.39 14.91
N TRP A 105 2.55 -0.40 14.07
CA TRP A 105 2.53 -0.58 12.62
C TRP A 105 3.69 -1.42 12.08
N LEU A 106 4.85 -1.37 12.73
CA LEU A 106 6.03 -2.14 12.32
C LEU A 106 6.09 -3.52 12.99
N ASN A 107 5.25 -3.76 14.02
CA ASN A 107 5.34 -4.92 14.90
C ASN A 107 6.77 -5.11 15.41
N LEU A 108 7.35 -4.03 15.93
CA LEU A 108 8.69 -3.98 16.51
C LEU A 108 8.64 -3.16 17.80
N ASP A 109 9.40 -3.60 18.79
CA ASP A 109 9.55 -2.91 20.07
C ASP A 109 11.04 -2.82 20.50
N GLY A 110 11.30 -2.01 21.52
CA GLY A 110 12.60 -1.95 22.18
C GLY A 110 13.76 -1.56 21.25
N SER A 111 14.84 -2.35 21.32
CA SER A 111 16.09 -2.11 20.57
C SER A 111 15.92 -2.28 19.07
N ASP A 112 15.04 -3.19 18.65
CA ASP A 112 14.89 -3.56 17.24
C ASP A 112 14.14 -2.46 16.50
N PHE A 113 13.14 -1.86 17.16
CA PHE A 113 12.51 -0.63 16.70
C PHE A 113 13.51 0.51 16.53
N GLU A 114 14.37 0.75 17.53
CA GLU A 114 15.34 1.85 17.47
C GLU A 114 16.39 1.64 16.37
N HIS A 115 16.86 0.40 16.21
CA HIS A 115 17.75 0.03 15.11
C HIS A 115 17.08 0.23 13.75
N PHE A 116 15.84 -0.23 13.59
CA PHE A 116 15.11 -0.10 12.33
C PHE A 116 14.86 1.38 11.97
N VAL A 117 14.37 2.18 12.92
CA VAL A 117 14.08 3.60 12.70
C VAL A 117 15.35 4.41 12.44
N GLY A 118 16.41 4.18 13.22
CA GLY A 118 17.65 4.94 13.11
C GLY A 118 18.55 4.50 11.96
N SER A 119 18.75 3.18 11.80
CA SER A 119 19.74 2.62 10.87
C SER A 119 19.14 2.26 9.51
N VAL A 120 17.91 1.74 9.47
CA VAL A 120 17.26 1.33 8.21
C VAL A 120 16.50 2.50 7.59
N CYS A 121 15.70 3.23 8.38
CA CYS A 121 14.88 4.34 7.88
C CYS A 121 15.62 5.68 7.86
N GLY A 122 16.65 5.86 8.69
CA GLY A 122 17.36 7.13 8.83
C GLY A 122 16.50 8.24 9.46
N TRP A 123 15.54 7.89 10.30
CA TRP A 123 14.64 8.83 10.98
C TRP A 123 15.19 9.20 12.36
N THR A 124 14.69 10.32 12.92
CA THR A 124 15.14 10.79 14.24
C THR A 124 14.11 10.49 15.30
N ILE A 125 14.53 9.88 16.41
CA ILE A 125 13.70 9.62 17.59
C ILE A 125 13.83 10.80 18.56
N ASP A 126 12.72 11.49 18.81
CA ASP A 126 12.61 12.63 19.74
C ASP A 126 11.65 12.27 20.88
N GLY A 127 12.18 11.49 21.84
CA GLY A 127 11.41 10.97 22.97
C GLY A 127 10.24 10.09 22.53
N ALA A 128 9.01 10.61 22.67
CA ALA A 128 7.78 9.90 22.31
C ALA A 128 7.38 10.07 20.83
N LYS A 129 8.09 10.91 20.06
CA LYS A 129 7.77 11.20 18.66
C LYS A 129 8.92 10.83 17.74
N ILE A 130 8.58 10.39 16.54
CA ILE A 130 9.52 10.05 15.48
C ILE A 130 9.41 11.11 14.39
N LYS A 131 10.53 11.74 14.05
CA LYS A 131 10.62 12.74 12.99
C LYS A 131 11.08 12.10 11.69
N VAL A 132 10.21 12.18 10.69
CA VAL A 132 10.45 11.72 9.33
C VAL A 132 11.08 12.86 8.52
N PRO A 133 12.20 12.62 7.81
CA PRO A 133 12.82 13.63 6.94
C PRO A 133 11.84 14.14 5.87
N MET A 134 11.94 15.44 5.55
CA MET A 134 11.07 16.03 4.53
C MET A 134 11.49 15.58 3.13
N ASN A 135 10.55 15.04 2.36
CA ASN A 135 10.71 14.57 1.00
C ASN A 135 9.68 15.26 0.08
N LYS A 136 9.76 15.02 -1.24
CA LYS A 136 8.85 15.68 -2.20
C LYS A 136 7.38 15.33 -2.00
N ASP A 137 7.09 14.19 -1.37
CA ASP A 137 5.74 13.63 -1.20
C ASP A 137 5.09 14.08 0.11
N ASN A 138 5.88 14.26 1.18
CA ASN A 138 5.43 14.75 2.49
C ASN A 138 5.58 16.29 2.64
N GLU A 139 6.17 16.96 1.65
CA GLU A 139 6.22 18.41 1.58
C GLU A 139 4.85 18.98 1.22
N ALA A 140 4.33 19.85 2.08
CA ALA A 140 3.02 20.48 1.94
C ALA A 140 3.16 21.62 0.93
N LYS A 141 3.16 21.26 -0.35
CA LYS A 141 3.16 22.22 -1.43
C LYS A 141 1.73 22.65 -1.72
N GLY A 142 1.43 23.90 -1.40
CA GLY A 142 0.21 24.54 -1.89
C GLY A 142 0.30 24.69 -3.40
N THR A 143 -0.49 23.92 -4.15
CA THR A 143 -0.57 24.06 -5.61
C THR A 143 -1.46 25.25 -5.93
N VAL A 144 -0.88 26.42 -6.16
CA VAL A 144 -1.63 27.54 -6.76
C VAL A 144 -1.77 27.25 -8.24
N VAL A 145 -2.88 26.61 -8.62
CA VAL A 145 -3.23 26.39 -10.02
C VAL A 145 -3.68 27.73 -10.60
N ARG A 146 -2.74 28.46 -11.22
CA ARG A 146 -3.04 29.56 -12.12
C ARG A 146 -2.98 29.02 -13.55
N GLU A 147 -4.14 28.91 -14.17
CA GLU A 147 -4.22 28.63 -15.60
C GLU A 147 -3.65 29.83 -16.37
N ASN A 148 -2.46 29.67 -16.93
CA ASN A 148 -1.88 30.64 -17.85
C ASN A 148 -2.41 30.32 -19.25
N VAL A 149 -3.62 30.79 -19.54
CA VAL A 149 -4.19 30.65 -20.88
C VAL A 149 -3.57 31.72 -21.77
N LYS A 150 -2.71 31.28 -22.69
CA LYS A 150 -2.04 32.18 -23.65
C LYS A 150 -3.02 32.54 -24.76
N PHE A 151 -2.97 33.79 -25.22
CA PHE A 151 -3.84 34.27 -26.31
C PHE A 151 -3.76 33.40 -27.57
N ASP A 152 -2.59 32.83 -27.88
CA ASP A 152 -2.40 31.90 -29.01
C ASP A 152 -3.28 30.64 -28.94
N GLN A 153 -3.69 30.21 -27.75
CA GLN A 153 -4.61 29.07 -27.57
C GLN A 153 -6.03 29.41 -28.05
N PHE A 154 -6.38 30.69 -28.14
CA PHE A 154 -7.65 31.19 -28.70
C PHE A 154 -7.58 31.57 -30.18
N SER A 155 -6.38 31.54 -30.78
CA SER A 155 -6.15 31.98 -32.17
C SER A 155 -7.07 31.29 -33.18
N ARG A 156 -7.36 30.00 -33.01
CA ARG A 156 -8.27 29.23 -33.89
C ARG A 156 -9.72 29.67 -33.78
N VAL A 157 -10.17 30.04 -32.58
CA VAL A 157 -11.54 30.50 -32.32
C VAL A 157 -11.72 31.90 -32.91
N ILE A 158 -10.74 32.78 -32.69
CA ILE A 158 -10.73 34.14 -33.24
C ILE A 158 -10.67 34.11 -34.77
N LYS A 159 -9.79 33.29 -35.36
CA LYS A 159 -9.68 33.15 -36.81
C LYS A 159 -11.00 32.67 -37.44
N ARG A 160 -11.65 31.67 -36.84
CA ARG A 160 -12.94 31.16 -37.31
C ARG A 160 -14.09 32.18 -37.15
N ALA A 161 -14.02 33.08 -36.18
CA ALA A 161 -15.01 34.15 -36.01
C ALA A 161 -14.89 35.26 -37.08
N TYR A 162 -13.71 35.39 -37.72
CA TYR A 162 -13.43 36.39 -38.75
C TYR A 162 -13.38 35.83 -40.18
N GLU A 163 -13.34 34.50 -40.36
CA GLU A 163 -13.57 33.86 -41.66
C GLU A 163 -15.08 33.95 -41.98
N GLN A 164 -15.47 34.92 -42.83
CA GLN A 164 -16.83 34.95 -43.39
C GLN A 164 -17.07 33.65 -44.20
N PRO A 165 -18.23 32.99 -44.02
CA PRO A 165 -18.60 31.87 -44.88
C PRO A 165 -18.69 32.39 -46.32
N ALA A 166 -17.82 31.87 -47.19
CA ALA A 166 -17.85 32.11 -48.62
C ALA A 166 -19.11 31.53 -49.27
#